data_AF-A0A6S6VY77-F1
#
_entry.id   AF-A0A6S6VY77-F1
#
_cell.length_a   1.000
_cell.length_b   1.000
_cell.length_c   1.000
_cell.angle_alpha   90.00
_cell.angle_beta   90.00
_cell.angle_gamma   90.00
#
_symmetry.space_group_name_H-M   'P 1'
#
loop_
_entity.id
_entity.type
_entity.pdbx_description
1 polymer ?
#
loop_
_entity_poly.entity_id
_entity_poly.type
_entity_poly.pdbx_seq_one_letter_code
_entity_poly.pdbx_strand_id
1 'polypeptide(L)'
;MAKLTFIATVAVLLSIVAAQEAIIPQQCCPKLLKQCLDQKADGCVAAKSAQLCVSNSDDSRYKRKCRQVLGLSERSNNFFLYVPKGSTDFTCFCTQWNANVNAGGSC
;
A
#
# COMPACT_ATOMS: atom_id res chain seq x y z
N MET A 1 8.48 -59.59 6.25
CA MET A 1 7.97 -58.55 7.17
C MET A 1 8.52 -57.21 6.68
N ALA A 2 7.71 -56.41 5.98
CA ALA A 2 8.14 -55.11 5.46
C ALA A 2 7.80 -54.01 6.48
N LYS A 3 8.83 -53.33 7.00
CA LYS A 3 8.68 -52.18 7.91
C LYS A 3 8.24 -50.97 7.09
N LEU A 4 6.97 -50.58 7.24
CA LEU A 4 6.45 -49.30 6.77
C LEU A 4 6.92 -48.19 7.72
N THR A 5 8.02 -47.52 7.36
CA THR A 5 8.42 -46.26 7.99
C THR A 5 7.51 -45.15 7.48
N PHE A 6 6.50 -44.81 8.27
CA PHE A 6 5.73 -43.57 8.14
C PHE A 6 6.68 -42.38 8.34
N ILE A 7 7.03 -41.69 7.26
CA ILE A 7 7.66 -40.37 7.34
C ILE A 7 6.52 -39.38 7.60
N ALA A 8 6.38 -38.98 8.86
CA ALA A 8 5.51 -37.88 9.25
C ALA A 8 6.06 -36.59 8.61
N THR A 9 5.43 -36.14 7.53
CA THR A 9 5.66 -34.82 6.94
C THR A 9 5.22 -33.76 7.94
N VAL A 10 6.18 -33.18 8.65
CA VAL A 10 5.99 -31.97 9.44
C VAL A 10 5.63 -30.85 8.45
N ALA A 11 4.33 -30.59 8.31
CA ALA A 11 3.84 -29.41 7.64
C ALA A 11 4.27 -28.19 8.46
N VAL A 12 5.41 -27.59 8.08
CA VAL A 12 5.84 -26.29 8.58
C VAL A 12 4.79 -25.30 8.10
N LEU A 13 3.83 -24.96 8.97
CA LEU A 13 2.99 -23.80 8.79
C LEU A 13 3.92 -22.59 8.73
N LEU A 14 4.29 -22.19 7.51
CA LEU A 14 4.86 -20.88 7.23
C LEU A 14 3.78 -19.88 7.59
N SER A 15 3.85 -19.37 8.82
CA SER A 15 3.11 -18.20 9.25
C SER A 15 3.47 -17.06 8.29
N ILE A 16 2.64 -16.86 7.27
CA ILE A 16 2.78 -15.73 6.34
C ILE A 16 2.42 -14.49 7.16
N VAL A 17 3.39 -13.97 7.89
CA VAL A 17 3.35 -12.61 8.41
C VAL A 17 3.37 -11.75 7.16
N ALA A 18 2.20 -11.36 6.66
CA ALA A 18 2.11 -10.45 5.53
C ALA A 18 2.88 -9.18 5.91
N ALA A 19 4.07 -9.03 5.34
CA ALA A 19 4.93 -7.91 5.63
C ALA A 19 4.22 -6.67 5.11
N GLN A 20 3.81 -5.77 6.01
CA GLN A 20 3.21 -4.50 5.61
C GLN A 20 4.21 -3.75 4.71
N GLU A 21 3.89 -3.55 3.45
CA GLU A 21 4.78 -2.84 2.52
C GLU A 21 4.46 -1.34 2.56
N ALA A 22 5.49 -0.50 2.51
CA ALA A 22 5.37 0.95 2.38
C ALA A 22 6.08 1.40 1.11
N ILE A 23 5.35 2.05 0.21
CA ILE A 23 5.83 2.42 -1.13
C ILE A 23 5.69 3.93 -1.29
N ILE A 24 6.68 4.58 -1.91
CA ILE A 24 6.55 5.95 -2.39
C ILE A 24 5.90 5.89 -3.77
N PRO A 25 4.62 6.27 -3.92
CA PRO A 25 3.96 6.21 -5.20
C PRO A 25 4.38 7.36 -6.12
N GLN A 26 4.12 7.18 -7.40
CA GLN A 26 4.06 8.27 -8.37
C GLN A 26 2.62 8.81 -8.49
N GLN A 27 2.51 9.97 -9.12
CA GLN A 27 1.22 10.59 -9.41
C GLN A 27 0.44 9.78 -10.44
N CYS A 28 -0.87 9.75 -10.27
CA CYS A 28 -1.79 9.05 -11.16
C CYS A 28 -2.23 9.96 -12.31
N CYS A 29 -2.73 9.34 -13.38
CA CYS A 29 -3.28 10.04 -14.51
C CYS A 29 -4.57 10.81 -14.19
N PRO A 30 -4.78 12.02 -14.74
CA PRO A 30 -5.98 12.80 -14.49
C PRO A 30 -7.29 12.07 -14.82
N LYS A 31 -7.30 11.28 -15.91
CA LYS A 31 -8.46 10.49 -16.32
C LYS A 31 -8.82 9.45 -15.26
N LEU A 32 -7.84 8.76 -14.70
CA LEU A 32 -8.07 7.72 -13.70
C LEU A 32 -8.35 8.33 -12.32
N LEU A 33 -7.73 9.46 -11.98
CA LEU A 33 -8.09 10.22 -10.78
C LEU A 33 -9.59 10.52 -10.76
N LYS A 34 -10.13 11.04 -11.86
CA LYS A 34 -11.58 11.30 -11.97
C LYS A 34 -12.40 10.03 -11.74
N GLN A 35 -12.03 8.91 -12.37
CA GLN A 35 -12.71 7.62 -12.18
C GLN A 35 -12.65 7.12 -10.73
N CYS A 36 -11.53 7.34 -10.03
CA CYS A 36 -11.39 6.96 -8.62
C CYS A 36 -12.28 7.83 -7.72
N LEU A 37 -12.32 9.14 -7.96
CA LEU A 37 -13.18 10.06 -7.22
C LEU A 37 -14.68 9.77 -7.46
N ASP A 38 -15.07 9.46 -8.70
CA ASP A 38 -16.45 9.05 -9.04
C ASP A 38 -16.85 7.76 -8.29
N GLN A 39 -15.89 6.85 -8.10
CA GLN A 39 -16.06 5.65 -7.29
C GLN A 39 -16.04 5.93 -5.77
N LYS A 40 -15.93 7.18 -5.32
CA LYS A 40 -15.79 7.59 -3.90
C LYS A 40 -14.46 7.20 -3.26
N ALA A 41 -13.38 7.10 -4.03
CA ALA A 41 -12.03 6.97 -3.47
C ALA A 41 -11.53 8.34 -3.02
N ASP A 42 -10.53 8.38 -2.15
CA ASP A 42 -9.94 9.64 -1.69
C ASP A 42 -8.93 10.19 -2.70
N GLY A 43 -8.37 9.34 -3.57
CA GLY A 43 -7.45 9.76 -4.60
C GLY A 43 -7.00 8.62 -5.51
N CYS A 44 -5.94 8.87 -6.27
CA CYS A 44 -5.32 7.88 -7.13
C CYS A 44 -3.79 7.97 -7.07
N VAL A 45 -3.12 6.81 -7.12
CA VAL A 45 -1.66 6.71 -7.12
C VAL A 45 -1.18 5.74 -8.20
N ALA A 46 0.05 5.91 -8.68
CA ALA A 46 0.73 4.97 -9.56
C ALA A 46 1.85 4.24 -8.80
N ALA A 47 1.84 2.91 -8.78
CA ALA A 47 2.85 2.09 -8.12
C ALA A 47 3.04 0.75 -8.84
N LYS A 48 4.28 0.27 -8.94
CA LYS A 48 4.62 -1.03 -9.54
C LYS A 48 3.93 -1.28 -10.90
N SER A 49 3.96 -0.28 -11.78
CA SER A 49 3.34 -0.30 -13.12
C SER A 49 1.80 -0.36 -13.16
N ALA A 50 1.13 -0.29 -12.01
CA ALA A 50 -0.32 -0.18 -11.90
C ALA A 50 -0.71 1.22 -11.41
N GLN A 51 -1.90 1.67 -11.80
CA GLN A 51 -2.52 2.84 -11.18
C GLN A 51 -3.74 2.38 -10.39
N LEU A 52 -3.85 2.86 -9.16
CA LEU A 52 -4.76 2.32 -8.15
C LEU A 52 -5.55 3.46 -7.52
N CYS A 53 -6.85 3.23 -7.35
CA CYS A 53 -7.67 4.08 -6.49
C CYS A 53 -7.31 3.81 -5.05
N VAL A 54 -7.20 4.88 -4.25
CA VAL A 54 -6.76 4.77 -2.87
C VAL A 54 -7.70 5.46 -1.91
N SER A 55 -7.66 5.00 -0.66
CA SER A 55 -8.33 5.64 0.47
C SER A 55 -7.30 6.13 1.47
N ASN A 56 -7.59 7.28 2.09
CA ASN A 56 -6.78 7.80 3.17
C ASN A 56 -6.83 6.83 4.35
N SER A 57 -5.71 6.64 5.02
CA SER A 57 -5.62 5.80 6.21
C SER A 57 -4.91 6.53 7.33
N ASP A 58 -5.41 6.32 8.54
CA ASP A 58 -4.82 6.86 9.77
C ASP A 58 -4.12 5.79 10.63
N ASP A 59 -3.95 4.56 10.11
CA ASP A 59 -3.33 3.45 10.85
C ASP A 59 -1.91 3.82 11.32
N SER A 60 -1.71 3.77 12.63
CA SER A 60 -0.46 4.15 13.29
C SER A 60 0.74 3.29 12.88
N ARG A 61 0.52 2.03 12.48
CA ARG A 61 1.56 1.12 11.99
C ARG A 61 2.06 1.59 10.63
N TYR A 62 1.16 1.97 9.72
CA TYR A 62 1.53 2.52 8.42
C TYR A 62 2.16 3.91 8.56
N LYS A 63 1.67 4.76 9.47
CA LYS A 63 2.30 6.08 9.74
C LYS A 63 3.77 5.94 10.14
N ARG A 64 4.10 4.96 10.99
CA ARG A 64 5.50 4.68 11.37
C ARG A 64 6.33 4.28 10.16
N LYS A 65 5.83 3.35 9.34
CA LYS A 65 6.55 2.94 8.11
C LYS A 65 6.70 4.08 7.11
N CYS A 66 5.68 4.92 6.94
CA CYS A 66 5.75 6.09 6.07
C CYS A 66 6.83 7.07 6.51
N ARG A 67 6.97 7.34 7.81
CA ARG A 67 8.06 8.20 8.30
C ARG A 67 9.43 7.61 7.99
N GLN A 68 9.59 6.30 8.15
CA GLN A 68 10.83 5.60 7.82
C GLN A 68 11.18 5.70 6.33
N VAL A 69 10.25 5.36 5.44
CA VAL A 69 10.53 5.36 3.98
C VAL A 69 10.68 6.77 3.40
N LEU A 70 10.04 7.78 4.00
CA LEU A 70 10.18 9.18 3.59
C LEU A 70 11.34 9.90 4.31
N GLY A 71 12.07 9.24 5.19
CA GLY A 71 13.17 9.86 5.95
C GLY A 71 12.72 11.00 6.88
N LEU A 72 11.49 10.95 7.38
CA LEU A 72 10.91 11.96 8.26
C LEU A 72 11.18 11.63 9.73
N SER A 73 11.17 12.66 10.58
CA SER A 73 11.24 12.46 12.03
C SER A 73 10.03 11.67 12.55
N GLU A 74 10.21 10.92 13.63
CA GLU A 74 9.16 10.08 14.25
C GLU A 74 7.89 10.85 14.67
N ARG A 75 8.00 12.18 14.86
CA ARG A 75 6.89 13.07 15.21
C ARG A 75 6.29 13.81 14.02
N SER A 76 6.90 13.73 12.83
CA SER A 76 6.41 14.40 11.64
C SER A 76 5.09 13.79 11.18
N ASN A 77 4.15 14.65 10.77
CA ASN A 77 2.91 14.27 10.08
C ASN A 77 2.77 15.00 8.73
N ASN A 78 3.89 15.52 8.19
CA ASN A 78 3.92 16.23 6.91
C ASN A 78 3.97 15.23 5.74
N PHE A 79 3.02 14.31 5.70
CA PHE A 79 2.85 13.31 4.65
C PHE A 79 1.38 12.87 4.59
N PHE A 80 0.98 12.34 3.46
CA PHE A 80 -0.28 11.64 3.24
C PHE A 80 -0.01 10.14 3.22
N LEU A 81 -0.93 9.40 3.83
CA LEU A 81 -0.92 7.95 3.91
C LEU A 81 -2.17 7.43 3.22
N TYR A 82 -1.97 6.55 2.25
CA TYR A 82 -3.05 5.93 1.50
C TYR A 82 -2.91 4.41 1.49
N VAL A 83 -4.03 3.71 1.31
CA VAL A 83 -4.10 2.26 1.10
C VAL A 83 -4.93 1.97 -0.16
N PRO A 84 -4.72 0.84 -0.86
CA PRO A 84 -5.54 0.50 -2.01
C PRO A 84 -7.01 0.39 -1.59
N LYS A 85 -7.89 1.07 -2.32
CA LYS A 85 -9.30 1.10 -1.99
C LYS A 85 -9.93 -0.28 -2.16
N GLY A 86 -10.60 -0.76 -1.11
CA GLY A 86 -11.31 -2.04 -1.14
C GLY A 86 -10.40 -3.27 -1.17
N SER A 87 -9.09 -3.10 -0.98
CA SER A 87 -8.16 -4.23 -0.88
C SER A 87 -7.90 -4.63 0.58
N THR A 88 -7.66 -5.92 0.78
CA THR A 88 -7.09 -6.47 2.02
C THR A 88 -5.56 -6.52 2.00
N ASP A 89 -4.94 -6.02 0.93
CA ASP A 89 -3.48 -5.95 0.82
C ASP A 89 -2.90 -5.07 1.92
N PHE A 90 -1.82 -5.55 2.53
CA PHE A 90 -1.09 -4.84 3.57
C PHE A 90 -0.13 -3.77 3.02
N THR A 91 -0.45 -3.21 1.85
CA THR A 91 0.37 -2.19 1.19
C THR A 91 -0.12 -0.80 1.58
N CYS A 92 0.79 0.07 1.95
CA CYS A 92 0.53 1.49 2.15
C CYS A 92 1.37 2.35 1.21
N PHE A 93 0.79 3.47 0.78
CA PHE A 93 1.41 4.44 -0.09
C PHE A 93 1.67 5.73 0.69
N CYS A 94 2.93 6.13 0.73
CA CYS A 94 3.43 7.22 1.55
C CYS A 94 3.91 8.34 0.63
N THR A 95 3.32 9.53 0.74
CA THR A 95 3.63 10.64 -0.18
C THR A 95 3.57 11.99 0.54
N GLN A 96 4.25 13.01 0.01
CA GLN A 96 4.18 14.40 0.51
C GLN A 96 3.22 15.28 -0.30
N TRP A 97 2.58 14.73 -1.33
CA TRP A 97 1.55 15.42 -2.13
C TRP A 97 0.18 14.74 -1.92
N ASN A 98 -0.88 15.52 -2.08
CA ASN A 98 -2.25 15.02 -1.91
C ASN A 98 -2.68 14.21 -3.15
N ALA A 99 -3.07 12.95 -2.98
CA ALA A 99 -3.49 12.09 -4.07
C ALA A 99 -4.85 12.44 -4.70
N ASN A 100 -5.55 13.44 -4.16
CA ASN A 100 -6.81 13.94 -4.70
C ASN A 100 -6.64 15.09 -5.71
N VAL A 101 -5.43 15.63 -5.89
CA VAL A 101 -5.18 16.73 -6.82
C VAL A 101 -4.55 16.25 -8.11
N ASN A 102 -5.01 16.83 -9.23
CA ASN A 102 -4.26 16.76 -10.49
C ASN A 102 -2.98 17.59 -10.34
N ALA A 103 -1.86 16.93 -10.14
CA ALA A 103 -0.60 17.48 -10.62
C ALA A 103 -0.60 17.27 -12.14
N GLY A 104 -0.41 18.32 -12.93
CA GLY A 104 -0.60 18.32 -14.38
C GLY A 104 0.41 17.49 -15.18
N GLY A 105 0.72 16.27 -14.73
CA GLY A 105 1.52 15.29 -15.43
C GLY A 105 0.79 14.81 -16.67
N SER A 106 1.48 14.87 -17.81
CA SER A 106 1.02 14.30 -19.06
C SER A 106 1.11 12.79 -18.98
N CYS A 107 -0.05 12.17 -19.00
CA CYS A 107 -0.28 10.85 -19.53
C CYS A 107 -1.56 10.92 -20.38
#